data_AF-A0A6B2CK24-F1
#
_entry.id   AF-A0A6B2CK24-F1
#
_cell.length_a   1.000
_cell.length_b   1.000
_cell.length_c   1.000
_cell.angle_alpha   90.00
_cell.angle_beta   90.00
_cell.angle_gamma   90.00
#
_symmetry.space_group_name_H-M   'P 1'
#
loop_
_entity.id
_entity.type
_entity.pdbx_description
1 polymer ?
#
loop_
_entity_poly.entity_id
_entity_poly.type
_entity_poly.pdbx_seq_one_letter_code
_entity_poly.pdbx_strand_id
1 'polypeptide(L)'
;MAEQFLSQEEVKARIESLRGVLPAKLVNELLNRLSSLRVSGRQLERVMKAVVAEYYKSVVDPGEAIGIVTAQSVGEPSTQMILRTFHYAGLREFSMALGLPRLIEIIDARRKPQVPRMTIYLKPEYAHNEEKAHEVAKRIQTITIENVAKSIDIDYFNSTIVVTLDEDALNYRGLTINDVKKALDRIKGKTGKVTVEGNTISVTVEVQEISALKRIRDKILQTKVAGIRGIKKALVVKESDEYVIYTEGTNLEAVLLLDEVDPTRTISHDIHEVA
;
A
#
# COMPACT_ATOMS: atom_id res chain seq x y z
N MET A 1 -47.24 -10.84 -43.70
CA MET A 1 -46.61 -11.87 -42.84
C MET A 1 -46.22 -11.22 -41.55
N ALA A 2 -46.89 -11.55 -40.45
CA ALA A 2 -46.61 -10.99 -39.13
C ALA A 2 -45.21 -11.43 -38.67
N GLU A 3 -44.33 -10.49 -38.36
CA GLU A 3 -43.06 -10.82 -37.71
C GLU A 3 -43.36 -11.33 -36.29
N GLN A 4 -43.27 -12.64 -36.08
CA GLN A 4 -43.30 -13.22 -34.74
C GLN A 4 -42.02 -12.78 -34.02
N PHE A 5 -42.18 -11.91 -33.03
CA PHE A 5 -41.14 -11.57 -32.07
C PHE A 5 -40.89 -12.80 -31.17
N LEU A 6 -39.62 -13.16 -30.93
CA LEU A 6 -39.31 -14.30 -30.05
C LEU A 6 -39.66 -14.00 -28.60
N SER A 7 -39.97 -15.07 -27.86
CA SER A 7 -40.05 -14.99 -26.40
C SER A 7 -38.66 -14.69 -25.82
N GLN A 8 -38.59 -13.93 -24.72
CA GLN A 8 -37.33 -13.58 -24.08
C GLN A 8 -36.52 -14.81 -23.64
N GLU A 9 -37.17 -15.95 -23.39
CA GLU A 9 -36.52 -17.23 -23.06
C GLU A 9 -35.80 -17.85 -24.27
N GLU A 10 -36.38 -17.73 -25.47
CA GLU A 10 -35.75 -18.23 -26.70
C GLU A 10 -34.55 -17.39 -27.12
N VAL A 11 -34.61 -16.08 -26.87
CA VAL A 11 -33.47 -15.16 -27.07
C VAL A 11 -32.32 -15.53 -26.13
N LYS A 12 -32.61 -15.81 -24.86
CA LYS A 12 -31.61 -16.24 -23.87
C LYS A 12 -30.97 -17.56 -24.25
N ALA A 13 -31.75 -18.59 -24.59
CA ALA A 13 -31.24 -19.90 -24.97
C ALA A 13 -30.29 -19.84 -26.19
N ARG A 14 -30.63 -19.02 -27.20
CA ARG A 14 -29.79 -18.84 -28.39
C ARG A 14 -28.50 -18.10 -28.09
N ILE A 15 -28.53 -17.06 -27.25
CA ILE A 15 -27.33 -16.32 -26.86
C ILE A 15 -26.43 -17.17 -25.94
N GLU A 16 -27.01 -18.00 -25.07
CA GLU A 16 -26.24 -18.89 -24.21
C GLU A 16 -25.47 -19.95 -25.00
N SER A 17 -25.96 -20.36 -26.17
CA SER A 17 -25.21 -21.25 -27.07
C SER A 17 -23.88 -20.66 -27.55
N LEU A 18 -23.72 -19.33 -27.49
CA LEU A 18 -22.48 -18.64 -27.87
C LEU A 18 -21.44 -18.59 -26.75
N ARG A 19 -21.74 -19.05 -25.52
CA ARG A 19 -20.76 -19.09 -24.41
C ARG A 19 -19.54 -19.98 -24.69
N GLY A 20 -19.63 -20.90 -25.67
CA GLY A 20 -18.51 -21.72 -26.11
C GLY A 20 -17.55 -21.02 -27.09
N VAL A 21 -17.97 -19.92 -27.71
CA VAL A 21 -17.20 -19.20 -28.74
C VAL A 21 -16.76 -17.81 -28.27
N LEU A 22 -17.61 -17.14 -27.50
CA LEU A 22 -17.38 -15.77 -27.03
C LEU A 22 -17.08 -15.71 -25.53
N PRO A 23 -16.28 -14.74 -25.08
CA PRO A 23 -16.05 -14.51 -23.65
C PRO A 23 -17.36 -14.25 -22.89
N ALA A 24 -17.47 -14.81 -21.68
CA ALA A 24 -18.69 -14.70 -20.85
C ALA A 24 -19.14 -13.25 -20.60
N LYS A 25 -18.18 -12.31 -20.46
CA LYS A 25 -18.48 -10.87 -20.32
C LYS A 25 -19.25 -10.31 -21.52
N LEU A 26 -18.82 -10.65 -22.73
CA LEU A 26 -19.45 -10.18 -23.97
C LEU A 26 -20.85 -10.78 -24.12
N VAL A 27 -21.00 -12.07 -23.81
CA VAL A 27 -22.31 -12.75 -23.83
C VAL A 27 -23.28 -12.10 -22.84
N ASN A 28 -22.83 -11.80 -21.63
CA ASN A 28 -23.65 -11.14 -20.61
C ASN A 28 -24.03 -9.71 -21.03
N GLU A 29 -23.12 -8.98 -21.67
CA GLU A 29 -23.43 -7.65 -22.21
C GLU A 29 -24.50 -7.71 -23.32
N LEU A 30 -24.40 -8.69 -24.23
CA LEU A 30 -25.40 -8.92 -25.27
C LEU A 30 -26.76 -9.28 -24.66
N LEU A 31 -26.79 -10.16 -23.65
CA LEU A 31 -28.02 -10.51 -22.94
C LEU A 31 -28.67 -9.28 -22.32
N ASN A 32 -27.89 -8.43 -21.65
CA ASN A 32 -28.40 -7.22 -21.02
C ASN A 32 -28.98 -6.26 -22.08
N ARG A 33 -28.25 -6.01 -23.18
CA ARG A 33 -28.70 -5.09 -24.24
C ARG A 33 -29.89 -5.62 -25.06
N LEU A 34 -30.01 -6.94 -25.24
CA LEU A 34 -31.09 -7.54 -26.03
C LEU A 34 -32.32 -7.85 -25.17
N SER A 35 -32.19 -7.96 -23.85
CA SER A 35 -33.33 -8.15 -22.94
C SER A 35 -34.29 -6.94 -22.91
N SER A 36 -33.77 -5.74 -23.16
CA SER A 36 -34.55 -4.49 -23.22
C SER A 36 -35.20 -4.21 -24.58
N LEU A 37 -34.90 -5.03 -25.61
CA LEU A 37 -35.38 -4.82 -26.98
C LEU A 37 -36.26 -5.98 -27.44
N ARG A 38 -37.33 -5.67 -28.18
CA ARG A 38 -38.12 -6.69 -28.89
C ARG A 38 -37.47 -6.96 -30.24
N VAL A 39 -36.89 -8.14 -30.40
CA VAL A 39 -36.07 -8.49 -31.57
C VAL A 39 -36.73 -9.64 -32.32
N SER A 40 -36.79 -9.56 -33.65
CA SER A 40 -37.24 -10.67 -34.49
C SER A 40 -36.14 -11.72 -34.63
N GLY A 41 -36.49 -12.97 -34.95
CA GLY A 41 -35.50 -14.05 -35.03
C GLY A 41 -34.41 -13.83 -36.07
N ARG A 42 -34.77 -13.18 -37.17
CA ARG A 42 -33.83 -12.78 -38.21
C ARG A 42 -32.89 -11.67 -37.74
N GLN A 43 -33.38 -10.71 -36.98
CA GLN A 43 -32.55 -9.64 -36.41
C GLN A 43 -31.56 -10.21 -35.38
N LEU A 44 -32.02 -11.10 -34.50
CA LEU A 44 -31.16 -11.75 -33.51
C LEU A 44 -30.04 -12.56 -34.18
N GLU A 45 -30.37 -13.37 -35.18
CA GLU A 45 -29.37 -14.16 -35.90
C GLU A 45 -28.33 -13.28 -36.63
N ARG A 46 -28.76 -12.16 -37.22
CA ARG A 46 -27.84 -11.19 -37.85
C ARG A 46 -26.90 -10.56 -36.83
N VAL A 47 -27.40 -10.17 -35.66
CA VAL A 47 -26.59 -9.59 -34.59
C VAL A 47 -25.58 -10.63 -34.08
N MET A 48 -26.02 -11.86 -33.80
CA MET A 48 -25.12 -12.93 -33.35
C MET A 48 -24.01 -13.21 -34.38
N LYS A 49 -24.35 -13.33 -35.66
CA LYS A 49 -23.36 -13.53 -36.74
C LYS A 49 -22.39 -12.36 -36.85
N ALA A 50 -22.89 -11.13 -36.77
CA ALA A 50 -22.05 -9.93 -36.83
C ALA A 50 -21.06 -9.87 -35.67
N VAL A 51 -21.51 -10.16 -34.44
CA VAL A 51 -20.63 -10.15 -33.25
C VAL A 51 -19.57 -11.23 -33.35
N VAL A 52 -19.93 -12.45 -33.76
CA VAL A 52 -18.96 -13.54 -33.93
C VAL A 52 -17.95 -13.18 -35.02
N ALA A 53 -18.39 -12.62 -36.15
CA ALA A 53 -17.50 -12.18 -37.22
C ALA A 53 -16.54 -11.09 -36.75
N GLU A 54 -17.03 -10.09 -36.01
CA GLU A 54 -16.19 -9.00 -35.51
C GLU A 54 -15.19 -9.49 -34.45
N TYR A 55 -15.59 -10.45 -33.60
CA TYR A 55 -14.71 -11.07 -32.63
C TYR A 55 -13.53 -11.77 -33.32
N TYR A 56 -13.80 -12.63 -34.31
CA TYR A 56 -12.75 -13.33 -35.05
C TYR A 56 -11.87 -12.38 -35.87
N LYS A 57 -12.43 -11.29 -36.38
CA LYS A 57 -11.66 -10.24 -37.07
C LYS A 57 -10.74 -9.46 -36.12
N SER A 58 -11.07 -9.39 -34.84
CA SER A 58 -10.29 -8.69 -33.81
C SER A 58 -9.21 -9.55 -33.16
N VAL A 59 -9.15 -10.84 -33.49
CA VAL A 59 -8.10 -11.74 -33.00
C VAL A 59 -6.77 -11.38 -33.70
N VAL A 60 -5.69 -11.36 -32.94
CA VAL A 60 -4.35 -11.09 -33.47
C VAL A 60 -3.90 -12.22 -34.41
N ASP A 61 -3.26 -11.86 -35.52
CA ASP A 61 -2.73 -12.82 -36.47
C ASP A 61 -1.59 -13.65 -35.85
N PRO A 62 -1.56 -14.98 -36.06
CA PRO A 62 -0.45 -15.81 -35.62
C PRO A 62 0.87 -15.39 -36.28
N GLY A 63 1.93 -15.26 -35.48
CA GLY A 63 3.26 -14.84 -35.95
C GLY A 63 3.55 -13.34 -35.79
N GLU A 64 2.58 -12.55 -35.32
CA GLU A 64 2.79 -11.14 -35.00
C GLU A 64 3.85 -10.95 -33.89
N ALA A 65 4.72 -9.95 -34.06
CA ALA A 65 5.81 -9.66 -33.12
C ALA A 65 5.33 -8.91 -31.87
N ILE A 66 4.39 -9.51 -31.12
CA ILE A 66 3.69 -8.86 -29.99
C ILE A 66 4.65 -8.31 -28.93
N GLY A 67 5.82 -8.95 -28.73
CA GLY A 67 6.82 -8.49 -27.75
C GLY A 67 7.40 -7.12 -28.11
N ILE A 68 7.69 -6.88 -29.40
CA ILE A 68 8.23 -5.61 -29.88
C ILE A 68 7.16 -4.52 -29.77
N VAL A 69 5.95 -4.82 -30.26
CA VAL A 69 4.82 -3.88 -30.21
C VAL A 69 4.48 -3.51 -28.76
N THR A 70 4.48 -4.48 -27.84
CA THR A 70 4.22 -4.24 -26.42
C THR A 70 5.31 -3.38 -25.79
N ALA A 71 6.59 -3.69 -26.05
CA ALA A 71 7.71 -2.92 -25.51
C ALA A 71 7.68 -1.45 -25.98
N GLN A 72 7.41 -1.21 -27.27
CA GLN A 72 7.26 0.13 -27.81
C GLN A 72 6.05 0.86 -27.22
N SER A 73 4.89 0.19 -27.15
CA SER A 73 3.64 0.78 -26.66
C SER A 73 3.72 1.20 -25.18
N VAL A 74 4.47 0.47 -24.35
CA VAL A 74 4.72 0.83 -22.95
C VAL A 74 5.83 1.89 -22.83
N GLY A 75 6.84 1.83 -23.69
CA GLY A 75 8.01 2.72 -23.64
C GLY A 75 7.75 4.13 -24.19
N GLU A 76 7.01 4.28 -25.27
CA GLU A 76 6.72 5.56 -25.93
C GLU A 76 6.09 6.62 -24.99
N PRO A 77 5.02 6.30 -24.22
CA PRO A 77 4.42 7.27 -23.30
C PRO A 77 5.32 7.64 -22.12
N SER A 78 6.36 6.84 -21.83
CA SER A 78 7.29 7.10 -20.72
C SER A 78 7.99 8.45 -20.88
N THR A 79 8.29 8.86 -22.12
CA THR A 79 8.87 10.17 -22.42
C THR A 79 7.94 11.32 -22.03
N GLN A 80 6.64 11.15 -22.26
CA GLN A 80 5.60 12.13 -21.93
C GLN A 80 5.25 12.14 -20.44
N MET A 81 5.46 11.02 -19.74
CA MET A 81 5.16 10.87 -18.32
C MET A 81 6.08 11.74 -17.45
N ILE A 82 7.31 12.01 -17.88
CA ILE A 82 8.28 12.86 -17.18
C ILE A 82 7.77 14.30 -17.06
N LEU A 83 7.12 14.83 -18.10
CA LEU A 83 6.67 16.22 -18.14
C LEU A 83 5.39 16.47 -17.32
N ARG A 84 4.55 15.44 -17.12
CA ARG A 84 3.26 15.57 -16.41
C ARG A 84 3.37 15.57 -14.88
N THR A 85 4.47 15.06 -14.31
CA THR A 85 4.62 14.89 -12.86
C THR A 85 4.89 16.17 -12.06
N PHE A 86 5.27 17.28 -12.70
CA PHE A 86 5.68 18.50 -11.98
C PHE A 86 4.51 19.41 -11.54
N HIS A 87 3.30 19.23 -12.09
CA HIS A 87 2.15 20.10 -11.78
C HIS A 87 1.22 19.58 -10.66
N TYR A 88 1.42 18.36 -10.17
CA TYR A 88 0.60 17.73 -9.11
C TYR A 88 1.11 18.01 -7.68
N ALA A 89 2.08 18.90 -7.49
CA ALA A 89 2.72 19.19 -6.21
C ALA A 89 1.79 19.77 -5.11
N GLY A 90 0.52 20.03 -5.41
CA GLY A 90 -0.43 20.68 -4.49
C GLY A 90 -1.27 19.75 -3.61
N LEU A 91 -1.29 18.44 -3.85
CA LEU A 91 -2.16 17.52 -3.08
C LEU A 91 -1.41 16.28 -2.58
N ARG A 92 -1.29 16.26 -1.24
CA ARG A 92 -0.96 15.13 -0.36
C ARG A 92 0.54 14.81 -0.23
N GLU A 93 1.00 14.86 1.03
CA GLU A 93 2.35 14.59 1.54
C GLU A 93 2.89 13.16 1.29
N PHE A 94 2.29 12.41 0.35
CA PHE A 94 2.70 11.07 -0.04
C PHE A 94 3.06 10.94 -1.55
N SER A 95 3.20 12.06 -2.25
CA SER A 95 3.19 12.14 -3.72
C SER A 95 4.57 12.39 -4.35
N MET A 96 5.54 11.49 -4.22
CA MET A 96 6.83 11.67 -4.94
C MET A 96 7.35 10.46 -5.74
N ALA A 97 6.58 9.37 -5.87
CA ALA A 97 6.98 8.22 -6.70
C ALA A 97 5.85 7.67 -7.59
N LEU A 98 5.07 8.53 -8.24
CA LEU A 98 3.91 8.11 -9.05
C LEU A 98 4.17 8.11 -10.57
N GLY A 99 5.40 8.42 -10.98
CA GLY A 99 5.76 8.60 -12.39
C GLY A 99 6.55 7.45 -12.99
N LEU A 100 7.38 7.82 -13.97
CA LEU A 100 8.35 6.94 -14.61
C LEU A 100 9.28 6.18 -13.62
N PRO A 101 9.78 6.78 -12.52
CA PRO A 101 10.65 6.06 -11.59
C PRO A 101 9.98 4.80 -11.02
N ARG A 102 8.66 4.82 -10.80
CA ARG A 102 7.94 3.67 -10.28
C ARG A 102 7.72 2.59 -11.33
N LEU A 103 7.48 2.98 -12.58
CA LEU A 103 7.41 2.04 -13.69
C LEU A 103 8.73 1.27 -13.83
N ILE A 104 9.87 1.99 -13.77
CA ILE A 104 11.21 1.39 -13.78
C ILE A 104 11.39 0.44 -12.60
N GLU A 105 11.00 0.84 -11.38
CA GLU A 105 11.11 -0.03 -10.19
C GLU A 105 10.35 -1.36 -10.35
N ILE A 106 9.15 -1.32 -10.94
CA ILE A 106 8.31 -2.49 -11.16
C ILE A 106 8.91 -3.39 -12.24
N ILE A 107 9.34 -2.82 -13.38
CA ILE A 107 9.94 -3.57 -14.49
C ILE A 107 11.28 -4.22 -14.06
N ASP A 108 12.11 -3.49 -13.32
CA ASP A 108 13.39 -3.98 -12.80
C ASP A 108 13.23 -4.97 -11.63
N ALA A 109 11.99 -5.18 -11.15
CA ALA A 109 11.69 -5.97 -9.97
C ALA A 109 12.59 -5.61 -8.77
N ARG A 110 12.74 -4.32 -8.47
CA ARG A 110 13.65 -3.88 -7.40
C ARG A 110 13.23 -4.47 -6.05
N ARG A 111 14.20 -5.01 -5.30
CA ARG A 111 13.99 -5.63 -3.98
C ARG A 111 13.40 -4.69 -2.92
N LYS A 112 13.64 -3.38 -3.05
CA LYS A 112 13.11 -2.37 -2.14
C LYS A 112 12.66 -1.18 -2.97
N PRO A 113 11.36 -0.86 -2.99
CA PRO A 113 10.88 0.34 -3.66
C PRO A 113 11.35 1.58 -2.90
N GLN A 114 11.50 2.72 -3.57
CA GLN A 114 11.92 3.96 -2.90
C GLN A 114 10.86 4.50 -1.96
N VAL A 115 9.58 4.36 -2.34
CA VAL A 115 8.44 4.80 -1.54
C VAL A 115 7.48 3.61 -1.36
N PRO A 116 7.80 2.68 -0.44
CA PRO A 116 6.91 1.58 -0.09
C PRO A 116 5.63 2.13 0.51
N ARG A 117 4.48 1.63 0.07
CA ARG A 117 3.16 2.02 0.59
C ARG A 117 2.27 0.79 0.66
N MET A 118 1.38 0.80 1.64
CA MET A 118 0.37 -0.23 1.81
C MET A 118 -0.94 0.42 2.22
N THR A 119 -2.03 -0.19 1.75
CA THR A 119 -3.40 0.17 2.05
C THR A 119 -3.97 -0.96 2.89
N ILE A 120 -4.18 -0.69 4.17
CA ILE A 120 -4.64 -1.66 5.14
C ILE A 120 -6.15 -1.47 5.31
N TYR A 121 -6.89 -2.51 4.97
CA TYR A 121 -8.31 -2.57 5.25
C TYR A 121 -8.53 -3.24 6.61
N LEU A 122 -9.49 -2.71 7.36
CA LEU A 122 -9.87 -3.27 8.66
C LEU A 122 -11.05 -4.22 8.49
N LYS A 123 -11.20 -5.16 9.44
CA LYS A 123 -12.40 -5.99 9.50
C LYS A 123 -13.65 -5.12 9.73
N PRO A 124 -14.85 -5.55 9.29
CA PRO A 124 -16.08 -4.75 9.39
C PRO A 124 -16.39 -4.20 10.79
N GLU A 125 -16.00 -4.93 11.84
CA GLU A 125 -16.18 -4.55 13.26
C GLU A 125 -15.35 -3.33 13.70
N TYR A 126 -14.24 -3.08 13.00
CA TYR A 126 -13.29 -2.00 13.28
C TYR A 126 -13.38 -0.90 12.22
N ALA A 127 -13.76 -1.25 10.99
CA ALA A 127 -13.83 -0.36 9.84
C ALA A 127 -14.84 0.79 9.99
N HIS A 128 -15.85 0.68 10.86
CA HIS A 128 -16.85 1.73 11.07
C HIS A 128 -16.60 2.60 12.30
N ASN A 129 -15.57 2.29 13.09
CA ASN A 129 -15.26 3.00 14.33
C ASN A 129 -13.94 3.76 14.20
N GLU A 130 -14.02 5.08 14.25
CA GLU A 130 -12.87 5.98 14.11
C GLU A 130 -11.82 5.79 15.19
N GLU A 131 -12.24 5.64 16.45
CA GLU A 131 -11.33 5.51 17.58
C GLU A 131 -10.51 4.23 17.47
N LYS A 132 -11.18 3.11 17.14
CA LYS A 132 -10.53 1.82 16.92
C LYS A 132 -9.57 1.85 15.74
N ALA A 133 -9.95 2.49 14.64
CA ALA A 133 -9.08 2.63 13.47
C ALA A 133 -7.81 3.43 13.80
N HIS A 134 -7.93 4.50 14.60
CA HIS A 134 -6.79 5.27 15.09
C HIS A 134 -5.93 4.47 16.06
N GLU A 135 -6.52 3.65 16.93
CA GLU A 135 -5.77 2.77 17.82
C GLU A 135 -4.93 1.74 17.04
N VAL A 136 -5.53 1.11 16.03
CA VAL A 136 -4.83 0.18 15.13
C VAL A 136 -3.72 0.92 14.36
N ALA A 137 -3.98 2.10 13.83
CA ALA A 137 -2.96 2.91 13.15
C ALA A 137 -1.78 3.27 14.07
N LYS A 138 -2.05 3.66 15.32
CA LYS A 138 -1.02 3.93 16.34
C LYS A 138 -0.18 2.69 16.65
N ARG A 139 -0.81 1.51 16.74
CA ARG A 139 -0.11 0.23 16.97
C ARG A 139 0.76 -0.20 15.79
N ILE A 140 0.33 0.10 14.56
CA ILE A 140 1.07 -0.26 13.35
C ILE A 140 2.28 0.67 13.14
N GLN A 141 2.12 1.96 13.42
CA GLN A 141 3.18 2.95 13.20
C GLN A 141 4.44 2.65 14.04
N THR A 142 5.60 2.60 13.40
CA THR A 142 6.89 2.51 14.12
C THR A 142 7.14 3.80 14.90
N ILE A 143 7.40 3.65 16.18
CA ILE A 143 7.81 4.73 17.07
C ILE A 143 9.29 4.52 17.38
N THR A 144 10.12 5.45 16.91
CA THR A 144 11.55 5.51 17.25
C THR A 144 11.78 6.51 18.37
N ILE A 145 12.95 6.45 19.00
CA ILE A 145 13.35 7.41 20.04
C ILE A 145 13.40 8.83 19.47
N GLU A 146 13.81 8.99 18.21
CA GLU A 146 13.76 10.27 17.50
C GLU A 146 12.35 10.91 17.48
N ASN A 147 11.29 10.10 17.33
CA ASN A 147 9.92 10.59 17.27
C ASN A 147 9.34 11.01 18.63
N VAL A 148 9.98 10.62 19.72
CA VAL A 148 9.53 10.91 21.11
C VAL A 148 10.54 11.76 21.88
N ALA A 149 11.67 12.13 21.28
CA ALA A 149 12.70 12.96 21.89
C ALA A 149 12.47 14.44 21.53
N LYS A 150 12.47 15.29 22.54
CA LYS A 150 12.42 16.75 22.41
C LYS A 150 13.79 17.35 22.12
N SER A 151 14.82 16.90 22.84
CA SER A 151 16.22 17.28 22.62
C SER A 151 17.14 16.11 22.91
N ILE A 152 18.28 16.10 22.23
CA ILE A 152 19.32 15.11 22.43
C ILE A 152 20.65 15.84 22.56
N ASP A 153 21.24 15.72 23.72
CA ASP A 153 22.47 16.39 24.09
C ASP A 153 23.56 15.34 24.32
N ILE A 154 24.77 15.66 23.86
CA ILE A 154 25.93 14.78 24.03
C ILE A 154 26.87 15.46 25.01
N ASP A 155 27.05 14.86 26.17
CA ASP A 155 28.11 15.23 27.10
C ASP A 155 29.38 14.46 26.72
N TYR A 156 30.32 15.16 26.09
CA TYR A 156 31.60 14.61 25.67
C TYR A 156 32.56 14.35 26.85
N PHE A 157 32.38 15.03 27.98
CA PHE A 157 33.25 14.87 29.15
C PHE A 157 32.90 13.59 29.91
N ASN A 158 31.61 13.37 30.14
CA ASN A 158 31.12 12.19 30.85
C ASN A 158 30.73 11.04 29.90
N SER A 159 31.00 11.19 28.59
CA SER A 159 30.60 10.23 27.55
C SER A 159 29.14 9.79 27.70
N THR A 160 28.26 10.75 27.99
CA THR A 160 26.85 10.50 28.32
C THR A 160 25.96 11.14 27.27
N ILE A 161 25.00 10.37 26.77
CA ILE A 161 23.98 10.86 25.83
C ILE A 161 22.71 11.11 26.63
N VAL A 162 22.28 12.36 26.65
CA VAL A 162 21.09 12.81 27.39
C VAL A 162 19.96 12.96 26.39
N VAL A 163 18.88 12.21 26.56
CA VAL A 163 17.68 12.25 25.73
C VAL A 163 16.54 12.80 26.58
N THR A 164 16.11 14.02 26.27
CA THR A 164 14.93 14.62 26.90
C THR A 164 13.71 14.14 26.11
N LEU A 165 12.80 13.40 26.72
CA LEU A 165 11.60 12.92 26.05
C LEU A 165 10.52 14.02 26.02
N ASP A 166 9.55 13.86 25.14
CA ASP A 166 8.38 14.73 25.07
C ASP A 166 7.16 14.01 25.69
N GLU A 167 6.66 14.54 26.81
CA GLU A 167 5.50 13.99 27.54
C GLU A 167 4.23 14.01 26.67
N ASP A 168 4.04 15.03 25.84
CA ASP A 168 2.88 15.14 24.97
C ASP A 168 2.91 14.07 23.87
N ALA A 169 4.10 13.83 23.30
CA ALA A 169 4.30 12.80 22.28
C ALA A 169 4.14 11.38 22.86
N LEU A 170 4.58 11.16 24.11
CA LEU A 170 4.40 9.90 24.83
C LEU A 170 2.91 9.63 25.12
N ASN A 171 2.20 10.62 25.66
CA ASN A 171 0.79 10.52 26.02
C ASN A 171 -0.10 10.29 24.80
N TYR A 172 0.14 11.01 23.71
CA TYR A 172 -0.63 10.84 22.46
C TYR A 172 -0.53 9.41 21.90
N ARG A 173 0.64 8.78 22.08
CA ARG A 173 0.96 7.43 21.60
C ARG A 173 0.72 6.33 22.63
N GLY A 174 0.29 6.67 23.84
CA GLY A 174 0.04 5.72 24.94
C GLY A 174 1.31 5.00 25.43
N LEU A 175 2.48 5.63 25.30
CA LEU A 175 3.77 5.03 25.69
C LEU A 175 4.20 5.50 27.07
N THR A 176 4.83 4.60 27.83
CA THR A 176 5.44 4.96 29.11
C THR A 176 6.95 5.10 29.00
N ILE A 177 7.55 5.88 29.91
CA ILE A 177 9.01 6.03 30.03
C ILE A 177 9.69 4.66 30.24
N ASN A 178 8.99 3.72 30.87
CA ASN A 178 9.47 2.35 31.06
C ASN A 178 9.60 1.56 29.75
N ASP A 179 8.75 1.82 28.76
CA ASP A 179 8.83 1.16 27.45
C ASP A 179 10.04 1.67 26.66
N VAL A 180 10.31 2.98 26.75
CA VAL A 180 11.52 3.59 26.19
C VAL A 180 12.77 3.03 26.88
N LYS A 181 12.75 2.90 28.21
CA LYS A 181 13.84 2.28 28.98
C LYS A 181 14.10 0.84 28.53
N LYS A 182 13.06 0.00 28.40
CA LYS A 182 13.18 -1.39 27.90
C LYS A 182 13.77 -1.44 26.49
N ALA A 183 13.36 -0.51 25.62
CA ALA A 183 13.89 -0.41 24.26
C ALA A 183 15.38 -0.07 24.24
N LEU A 184 15.80 0.87 25.09
CA LEU A 184 17.20 1.24 25.29
C LEU A 184 18.02 0.11 25.93
N ASP A 185 17.45 -0.61 26.91
CA ASP A 185 18.09 -1.75 27.56
C ASP A 185 18.35 -2.92 26.60
N ARG A 186 17.50 -3.15 25.59
CA ARG A 186 17.72 -4.18 24.56
C ARG A 186 18.96 -3.93 23.71
N ILE A 187 19.39 -2.69 23.55
CA ILE A 187 20.60 -2.34 22.78
C ILE A 187 21.87 -2.54 23.60
N LYS A 188 21.75 -2.61 24.94
CA LYS A 188 22.86 -2.68 25.90
C LYS A 188 23.62 -3.99 25.97
N GLY A 189 23.48 -4.89 24.99
CA GLY A 189 24.28 -6.11 24.98
C GLY A 189 25.80 -5.88 25.17
N LYS A 190 26.34 -4.64 25.01
CA LYS A 190 27.77 -4.37 25.24
C LYS A 190 28.23 -3.03 25.88
N THR A 191 27.45 -1.97 26.09
CA THR A 191 28.06 -0.66 26.47
C THR A 191 27.10 0.36 27.12
N GLY A 192 26.92 0.34 28.44
CA GLY A 192 26.50 1.54 29.18
C GLY A 192 25.39 1.44 30.24
N LYS A 193 25.41 2.36 31.21
CA LYS A 193 24.37 2.55 32.24
C LYS A 193 23.28 3.48 31.72
N VAL A 194 22.01 3.13 31.94
CA VAL A 194 20.88 4.04 31.69
C VAL A 194 20.33 4.48 33.02
N THR A 195 20.37 5.78 33.26
CA THR A 195 19.68 6.44 34.36
C THR A 195 18.47 7.16 33.79
N VAL A 196 17.37 7.09 34.54
CA VAL A 196 16.12 7.78 34.20
C VAL A 196 15.88 8.78 35.31
N GLU A 197 15.83 10.06 34.95
CA GLU A 197 15.57 11.17 35.87
C GLU A 197 14.37 11.94 35.34
N GLY A 198 13.19 11.65 35.91
CA GLY A 198 11.93 12.22 35.44
C GLY A 198 11.68 11.90 33.96
N ASN A 199 11.69 12.93 33.12
CA ASN A 199 11.44 12.87 31.68
C ASN A 199 12.73 12.77 30.83
N THR A 200 13.89 12.68 31.48
CA THR A 200 15.20 12.62 30.81
C THR A 200 15.81 11.24 31.00
N ILE A 201 16.31 10.67 29.90
CA ILE A 201 17.05 9.41 29.90
C ILE A 201 18.52 9.69 29.56
N SER A 202 19.41 9.34 30.48
CA SER A 202 20.86 9.49 30.30
C SER A 202 21.49 8.13 30.07
N VAL A 203 22.22 8.00 28.96
CA VAL A 203 22.93 6.79 28.57
C VAL A 203 24.42 7.06 28.66
N THR A 204 25.06 6.57 29.72
CA THR A 204 26.52 6.68 29.91
C THR A 204 27.22 5.52 29.23
N VAL A 205 28.16 5.81 28.34
CA VAL A 205 28.85 4.80 27.54
C VAL A 205 30.36 4.93 27.78
N GLU A 206 31.02 3.82 28.11
CA GLU A 206 32.49 3.80 28.26
C GLU A 206 33.15 3.70 26.87
N VAL A 207 33.36 4.85 26.22
CA VAL A 207 34.07 4.92 24.93
C VAL A 207 35.08 6.06 24.94
N GLN A 208 36.29 5.79 24.48
CA GLN A 208 37.38 6.77 24.41
C GLN A 208 37.34 7.63 23.14
N GLU A 209 36.53 7.26 22.14
CA GLU A 209 36.44 7.97 20.86
C GLU A 209 35.14 8.77 20.69
N ILE A 210 35.28 10.04 20.33
CA ILE A 210 34.16 10.96 20.01
C ILE A 210 33.31 10.42 18.85
N SER A 211 33.94 9.80 17.85
CA SER A 211 33.25 9.22 16.69
C SER A 211 32.38 8.03 17.06
N ALA A 212 32.81 7.22 18.04
CA ALA A 212 32.03 6.08 18.51
C ALA A 212 30.80 6.54 19.29
N LEU A 213 30.92 7.62 20.08
CA LEU A 213 29.79 8.23 20.80
C LEU A 213 28.70 8.74 19.83
N LYS A 214 29.09 9.36 18.70
CA LYS A 214 28.14 9.77 17.64
C LYS A 214 27.43 8.57 16.99
N ARG A 215 28.16 7.51 16.67
CA ARG A 215 27.56 6.27 16.12
C ARG A 215 26.55 5.64 17.08
N ILE A 216 26.86 5.65 18.38
CA ILE A 216 25.97 5.11 19.41
C ILE A 216 24.73 6.00 19.56
N ARG A 217 24.88 7.32 19.53
CA ARG A 217 23.73 8.25 19.46
C ARG A 217 22.84 7.94 18.27
N ASP A 218 23.41 7.80 17.07
CA ASP A 218 22.62 7.52 15.86
C ASP A 218 21.88 6.18 15.97
N LYS A 219 22.52 5.19 16.58
CA LYS A 219 21.90 3.90 16.87
C LYS A 219 20.77 4.03 17.89
N ILE A 220 20.96 4.82 18.95
CA ILE A 220 19.93 5.12 19.96
C ILE A 220 18.74 5.79 19.28
N LEU A 221 18.96 6.78 18.42
CA LEU A 221 17.90 7.50 17.72
C LEU A 221 17.02 6.60 16.85
N GLN A 222 17.65 5.66 16.12
CA GLN A 222 16.96 4.71 15.25
C GLN A 222 16.32 3.54 16.00
N THR A 223 16.51 3.46 17.32
CA THR A 223 15.93 2.41 18.16
C THR A 223 14.43 2.51 18.16
N LYS A 224 13.79 1.36 18.00
CA LYS A 224 12.33 1.25 18.02
C LYS A 224 11.87 1.00 19.44
N VAL A 225 10.88 1.77 19.86
CA VAL A 225 10.20 1.62 21.13
C VAL A 225 8.98 0.72 20.96
N ALA A 226 8.16 1.01 19.94
CA ALA A 226 6.93 0.26 19.64
C ALA A 226 6.61 0.29 18.14
N GLY A 227 5.67 -0.57 17.73
CA GLY A 227 5.12 -0.63 16.38
C GLY A 227 5.78 -1.65 15.44
N ILE A 228 5.25 -1.74 14.23
CA ILE A 228 5.67 -2.73 13.23
C ILE A 228 6.84 -2.20 12.42
N ARG A 229 7.94 -2.98 12.38
CA ARG A 229 9.15 -2.64 11.62
C ARG A 229 8.83 -2.29 10.17
N GLY A 230 9.35 -1.17 9.70
CA GLY A 230 9.29 -0.78 8.28
C GLY A 230 8.21 0.24 7.98
N ILE A 231 7.22 0.40 8.86
CA ILE A 231 6.12 1.35 8.70
C ILE A 231 6.43 2.63 9.46
N LYS A 232 6.75 3.72 8.75
CA LYS A 232 7.14 5.01 9.32
C LYS A 232 5.95 5.86 9.75
N LYS A 233 4.91 5.90 8.92
CA LYS A 233 3.69 6.67 9.16
C LYS A 233 2.47 5.84 8.80
N ALA A 234 1.38 6.04 9.53
CA ALA A 234 0.08 5.46 9.27
C ALA A 234 -0.97 6.58 9.36
N LEU A 235 -1.78 6.75 8.32
CA LEU A 235 -2.83 7.76 8.24
C LEU A 235 -4.17 7.06 8.08
N VAL A 236 -5.11 7.35 8.98
CA VAL A 236 -6.50 6.89 8.87
C VAL A 236 -7.25 7.85 7.94
N VAL A 237 -7.93 7.32 6.95
CA VAL A 237 -8.77 8.07 6.02
C VAL A 237 -10.11 7.37 5.89
N LYS A 238 -11.20 8.13 5.95
CA LYS A 238 -12.54 7.59 5.68
C LYS A 238 -12.77 7.55 4.16
N GLU A 239 -12.91 6.35 3.61
CA GLU A 239 -13.30 6.13 2.21
C GLU A 239 -14.74 5.62 2.16
N SER A 240 -15.63 6.43 1.56
CA SER A 240 -17.08 6.18 1.55
C SER A 240 -17.63 6.02 2.98
N ASP A 241 -17.79 4.78 3.46
CA ASP A 241 -18.32 4.43 4.79
C ASP A 241 -17.35 3.63 5.67
N GLU A 242 -16.14 3.32 5.20
CA GLU A 242 -15.15 2.55 5.95
C GLU A 242 -13.88 3.38 6.21
N TYR A 243 -13.26 3.19 7.38
CA TYR A 243 -11.94 3.73 7.71
C TYR A 243 -10.85 2.80 7.17
N VAL A 244 -9.98 3.37 6.34
CA VAL A 244 -8.85 2.69 5.71
C VAL A 244 -7.54 3.32 6.20
N ILE A 245 -6.51 2.51 6.44
CA ILE A 245 -5.22 2.99 6.92
C ILE A 245 -4.21 2.97 5.77
N TYR A 246 -3.68 4.14 5.43
CA TYR A 246 -2.57 4.27 4.47
C TYR A 246 -1.25 4.36 5.20
N THR A 247 -0.28 3.53 4.80
CA THR A 247 1.05 3.55 5.40
C THR A 247 2.12 4.10 4.46
N GLU A 248 3.11 4.77 5.06
CA GLU A 248 4.42 5.01 4.49
C GLU A 248 5.35 3.91 5.01
N GLY A 249 5.75 2.99 4.15
CA GLY A 249 6.40 1.75 4.54
C GLY A 249 5.52 0.52 4.32
N THR A 250 6.18 -0.62 4.15
CA THR A 250 5.58 -1.93 3.96
C THR A 250 6.18 -2.91 4.95
N ASN A 251 5.33 -3.81 5.43
CA ASN A 251 5.68 -5.03 6.15
C ASN A 251 4.41 -5.88 6.23
N LEU A 252 4.07 -6.46 5.09
CA LEU A 252 2.80 -7.18 4.93
C LEU A 252 2.67 -8.35 5.91
N GLU A 253 3.74 -9.12 6.13
CA GLU A 253 3.77 -10.26 7.04
C GLU A 253 3.30 -9.89 8.46
N ALA A 254 3.91 -8.87 9.05
CA ALA A 254 3.58 -8.47 10.42
C ALA A 254 2.20 -7.81 10.54
N VAL A 255 1.71 -7.20 9.45
CA VAL A 255 0.40 -6.53 9.41
C VAL A 255 -0.73 -7.56 9.28
N LEU A 256 -0.53 -8.61 8.50
CA LEU A 256 -1.52 -9.69 8.33
C LEU A 256 -1.69 -10.54 9.60
N LEU A 257 -0.72 -10.53 10.51
CA LEU A 257 -0.80 -11.19 11.82
C LEU A 257 -1.69 -10.44 12.82
N LEU A 258 -2.13 -9.21 12.51
CA LEU A 258 -3.04 -8.45 13.36
C LEU A 258 -4.48 -8.92 13.17
N ASP A 259 -5.16 -9.24 14.27
CA ASP A 259 -6.54 -9.71 14.25
C ASP A 259 -7.53 -8.64 13.75
N GLU A 260 -7.18 -7.36 13.81
CA GLU A 260 -8.05 -6.26 13.39
C GLU A 260 -8.01 -5.99 11.88
N VAL A 261 -6.98 -6.50 11.19
CA VAL A 261 -6.73 -6.28 9.77
C VAL A 261 -7.47 -7.31 8.93
N ASP A 262 -7.99 -6.88 7.78
CA ASP A 262 -8.61 -7.74 6.77
C ASP A 262 -7.53 -8.27 5.80
N PRO A 263 -7.20 -9.58 5.85
CA PRO A 263 -6.17 -10.15 5.01
C PRO A 263 -6.58 -10.31 3.55
N THR A 264 -7.89 -10.25 3.24
CA THR A 264 -8.40 -10.49 1.88
C THR A 264 -8.40 -9.23 1.01
N ARG A 265 -8.41 -8.05 1.65
CA ARG A 265 -8.49 -6.75 0.98
C ARG A 265 -7.21 -5.92 1.07
N THR A 266 -6.31 -6.21 2.02
CA THR A 266 -5.09 -5.43 2.23
C THR A 266 -4.16 -5.47 1.01
N ILE A 267 -3.67 -4.30 0.59
CA ILE A 267 -2.89 -4.13 -0.64
C ILE A 267 -1.50 -3.59 -0.29
N SER A 268 -0.44 -4.28 -0.69
CA SER A 268 0.94 -3.77 -0.63
C SER A 268 1.44 -3.43 -2.03
N HIS A 269 2.19 -2.33 -2.14
CA HIS A 269 2.89 -1.97 -3.38
C HIS A 269 4.28 -2.62 -3.47
N ASP A 270 4.77 -3.31 -2.46
CA ASP A 270 6.03 -4.05 -2.58
C ASP A 270 5.79 -5.42 -3.24
N ILE A 271 6.35 -5.62 -4.42
CA ILE A 271 6.16 -6.84 -5.23
C ILE A 271 6.77 -8.05 -4.51
N HIS A 272 7.90 -7.87 -3.83
CA HIS A 272 8.61 -8.97 -3.17
C HIS A 272 7.96 -9.40 -1.85
N GLU A 273 7.17 -8.52 -1.22
CA GLU A 273 6.38 -8.89 -0.03
C GLU A 273 5.09 -9.64 -0.40
N VAL A 274 4.59 -9.47 -1.63
CA VAL A 274 3.34 -10.07 -2.09
C VAL A 274 3.56 -11.43 -2.77
N ALA A 275 4.71 -11.61 -3.41
CA ALA A 275 5.08 -12.83 -4.14
C ALA A 275 5.41 -14.01 -3.21
#